data_AF-A0A8D0AD26-F1
#
_entry.id   AF-A0A8D0AD26-F1
#
_cell.length_a   1.000
_cell.length_b   1.000
_cell.length_c   1.000
_cell.angle_alpha   90.00
_cell.angle_beta   90.00
_cell.angle_gamma   90.00
#
_symmetry.space_group_name_H-M   'P 1'
#
loop_
_entity.id
_entity.type
_entity.pdbx_description
1 polymer ?
#
loop_
_entity_poly.entity_id
_entity_poly.type
_entity_poly.pdbx_seq_one_letter_code
_entity_poly.pdbx_strand_id
1 'polypeptide(L)'
;MDVKVEVEVEKPAPEVEEPPMTEDDSKPKPKAFVPAIAVPKIPDGEKVDFDDIHRKRQEKDLTELTSLIEAHFIQRKKDEEELIALVNRIEKRRTERAEQLRIRSEQEKERQARVVEEKERKELEEARKKQDDDAKKKKALTNITQQYGGVQQRQEGKKGAKKQTEREKKKKILADRRKPLNIDHLTEDKVKEKSNELWQWLMTLEAEKFDLTEKLKRQKYDINVLQSRINEQQKLQISSWLVFRTRKAPKEEARPRAG
;
A
#
# COMPACT_ATOMS: atom_id res chain seq x y z
N MET A 1 -21.26 30.82 -16.73
CA MET A 1 -21.03 29.76 -17.74
C MET A 1 -21.16 28.45 -17.01
N ASP A 2 -22.41 28.18 -16.73
CA ASP A 2 -22.98 27.10 -15.96
C ASP A 2 -22.85 25.81 -16.76
N VAL A 3 -22.08 24.85 -16.26
CA VAL A 3 -22.09 23.49 -16.80
C VAL A 3 -22.94 22.65 -15.87
N LYS A 4 -24.15 22.46 -16.37
CA LYS A 4 -25.29 21.75 -15.81
C LYS A 4 -24.92 20.31 -15.47
N VAL A 5 -25.11 19.96 -14.20
CA VAL A 5 -25.13 18.59 -13.70
C VAL A 5 -26.52 18.03 -14.02
N GLU A 6 -26.60 17.04 -14.91
CA GLU A 6 -27.81 16.25 -15.10
C GLU A 6 -27.66 14.92 -14.36
N VAL A 7 -28.49 14.79 -13.31
CA VAL A 7 -28.76 13.58 -12.53
C VAL A 7 -30.01 12.96 -13.16
N GLU A 8 -29.91 11.73 -13.65
CA GLU A 8 -31.08 10.93 -14.05
C GLU A 8 -31.28 9.78 -13.06
N VAL A 9 -32.50 9.70 -12.52
CA VAL A 9 -32.99 8.76 -11.51
C VAL A 9 -33.90 7.71 -12.18
N GLU A 10 -33.53 6.45 -11.96
CA GLU A 10 -34.29 5.19 -11.84
C GLU A 10 -35.78 5.08 -12.28
N LYS A 11 -36.09 4.09 -13.15
CA LYS A 11 -37.05 2.93 -12.99
C LYS A 11 -37.47 2.32 -14.37
N PRO A 12 -38.15 1.15 -14.47
CA PRO A 12 -37.58 -0.19 -14.67
C PRO A 12 -37.99 -0.86 -16.02
N ALA A 13 -37.35 -2.01 -16.31
CA ALA A 13 -37.69 -3.11 -17.22
C ALA A 13 -38.56 -2.88 -18.48
N PRO A 14 -38.07 -3.36 -19.65
CA PRO A 14 -38.93 -3.97 -20.65
C PRO A 14 -38.58 -5.44 -20.90
N GLU A 15 -39.65 -6.20 -21.08
CA GLU A 15 -39.77 -7.61 -21.36
C GLU A 15 -39.75 -7.85 -22.89
N VAL A 16 -39.34 -9.07 -23.29
CA VAL A 16 -39.55 -9.75 -24.60
C VAL A 16 -38.80 -9.24 -25.85
N GLU A 17 -37.91 -10.08 -26.42
CA GLU A 17 -38.14 -10.80 -27.69
C GLU A 17 -36.86 -11.52 -28.17
N GLU A 18 -36.94 -12.85 -28.23
CA GLU A 18 -36.10 -13.72 -29.05
C GLU A 18 -37.01 -14.55 -29.99
N PRO A 19 -36.48 -15.04 -31.13
CA PRO A 19 -37.12 -15.08 -32.46
C PRO A 19 -38.03 -16.31 -32.73
N PRO A 20 -38.75 -16.35 -33.88
CA PRO A 20 -39.98 -17.12 -34.04
C PRO A 20 -39.72 -18.60 -34.33
N MET A 21 -40.50 -19.46 -33.69
CA MET A 21 -40.65 -20.86 -34.12
C MET A 21 -41.61 -20.93 -35.30
N THR A 22 -41.12 -21.53 -36.39
CA THR A 22 -41.91 -21.95 -37.54
C THR A 22 -42.77 -23.17 -37.17
N GLU A 23 -44.10 -23.02 -37.16
CA GLU A 23 -45.04 -24.15 -37.16
C GLU A 23 -45.16 -24.70 -38.59
N ASP A 24 -44.79 -25.97 -38.76
CA ASP A 24 -45.00 -26.74 -39.99
C ASP A 24 -46.37 -27.44 -39.91
N ASP A 25 -47.27 -27.00 -40.77
CA ASP A 25 -48.61 -27.51 -40.97
C ASP A 25 -48.53 -28.80 -41.81
N SER A 26 -48.56 -29.97 -41.16
CA SER A 26 -48.71 -31.25 -41.86
C SER A 26 -49.58 -32.22 -41.06
N LYS A 27 -50.88 -32.12 -41.32
CA LYS A 27 -51.95 -33.00 -40.86
C LYS A 27 -51.99 -34.30 -41.69
N PRO A 28 -51.95 -35.48 -41.04
CA PRO A 28 -52.70 -36.62 -41.52
C PRO A 28 -53.74 -37.05 -40.48
N LYS A 29 -55.01 -37.11 -40.90
CA LYS A 29 -56.12 -37.66 -40.11
C LYS A 29 -55.88 -39.16 -39.82
N PRO A 30 -55.84 -39.63 -38.56
CA PRO A 30 -56.05 -41.04 -38.28
C PRO A 30 -57.55 -41.34 -38.20
N LYS A 31 -58.02 -42.19 -39.11
CA LYS A 31 -59.38 -42.75 -39.11
C LYS A 31 -59.57 -43.55 -37.82
N ALA A 32 -60.57 -43.21 -37.04
CA ALA A 32 -61.04 -44.04 -35.93
C ALA A 32 -61.63 -45.34 -36.50
N PHE A 33 -60.89 -46.44 -36.40
CA PHE A 33 -61.42 -47.80 -36.49
C PHE A 33 -61.29 -48.40 -35.10
N VAL A 34 -62.35 -48.27 -34.31
CA VAL A 34 -62.45 -48.89 -32.99
C VAL A 34 -62.83 -50.36 -33.23
N PRO A 35 -61.99 -51.36 -32.89
CA PRO A 35 -62.47 -52.73 -32.83
C PRO A 35 -63.44 -52.82 -31.66
N ALA A 36 -64.63 -53.38 -31.88
CA ALA A 36 -65.59 -53.63 -30.81
C ALA A 36 -64.97 -54.54 -29.76
N ILE A 37 -64.64 -53.98 -28.59
CA ILE A 37 -64.21 -54.72 -27.41
C ILE A 37 -65.44 -55.48 -26.91
N ALA A 38 -65.50 -56.76 -27.23
CA ALA A 38 -66.40 -57.70 -26.57
C ALA A 38 -66.12 -57.66 -25.06
N VAL A 39 -67.15 -57.36 -24.28
CA VAL A 39 -67.12 -57.38 -22.81
C VAL A 39 -66.52 -58.71 -22.34
N PRO A 40 -65.35 -58.71 -21.68
CA PRO A 40 -64.78 -59.91 -21.11
C PRO A 40 -65.76 -60.52 -20.12
N LYS A 41 -66.15 -61.77 -20.38
CA LYS A 41 -66.97 -62.59 -19.49
C LYS A 41 -66.20 -62.77 -18.18
N ILE A 42 -66.70 -62.18 -17.11
CA ILE A 42 -66.18 -62.38 -15.75
C ILE A 42 -66.50 -63.84 -15.39
N PRO A 43 -65.50 -64.72 -15.12
CA PRO A 43 -65.78 -65.99 -14.50
C PRO A 43 -66.18 -65.75 -13.05
N ASP A 44 -67.31 -66.32 -12.67
CA ASP A 44 -67.92 -66.27 -11.35
C ASP A 44 -66.95 -66.64 -10.22
N GLY A 45 -66.99 -65.84 -9.15
CA GLY A 45 -66.91 -66.38 -7.80
C GLY A 45 -65.53 -66.57 -7.19
N GLU A 46 -64.72 -65.51 -7.10
CA GLU A 46 -63.77 -65.38 -5.99
C GLU A 46 -64.20 -64.15 -5.18
N LYS A 47 -64.55 -64.36 -3.90
CA LYS A 47 -64.95 -63.30 -2.99
C LYS A 47 -63.88 -62.22 -3.00
N VAL A 48 -64.23 -61.04 -3.53
CA VAL A 48 -63.36 -59.87 -3.51
C VAL A 48 -63.31 -59.39 -2.06
N ASP A 49 -62.27 -59.79 -1.33
CA ASP A 49 -62.07 -59.35 0.05
C ASP A 49 -61.73 -57.85 0.04
N PHE A 50 -62.67 -57.03 0.52
CA PHE A 50 -62.49 -55.57 0.59
C PHE A 50 -61.31 -55.18 1.50
N ASP A 51 -60.96 -56.01 2.47
CA ASP A 51 -59.77 -55.86 3.31
C ASP A 51 -58.47 -56.15 2.53
N ASP A 52 -58.50 -57.07 1.56
CA ASP A 52 -57.36 -57.34 0.66
C ASP A 52 -57.13 -56.18 -0.31
N ILE A 53 -58.20 -55.57 -0.84
CA ILE A 53 -58.10 -54.36 -1.66
C ILE A 53 -57.51 -53.19 -0.86
N HIS A 54 -57.95 -52.98 0.38
CA HIS A 54 -57.41 -51.90 1.23
C HIS A 54 -55.95 -52.14 1.58
N ARG A 55 -55.57 -53.38 1.89
CA ARG A 55 -54.17 -53.76 2.17
C ARG A 55 -53.27 -53.56 0.95
N LYS A 56 -53.69 -54.04 -0.23
CA LYS A 56 -52.97 -53.85 -1.49
C LYS A 56 -52.84 -52.38 -1.88
N ARG A 57 -53.85 -51.56 -1.57
CA ARG A 57 -53.76 -50.10 -1.76
C ARG A 57 -52.72 -49.49 -0.83
N GLN A 58 -52.75 -49.81 0.46
CA GLN A 58 -51.76 -49.31 1.42
C GLN A 58 -50.33 -49.78 1.07
N GLU A 59 -50.14 -51.03 0.67
CA GLU A 59 -48.85 -51.55 0.22
C GLU A 59 -48.36 -50.84 -1.06
N LYS A 60 -49.26 -50.55 -2.01
CA LYS A 60 -48.93 -49.76 -3.20
C LYS A 60 -48.54 -48.33 -2.83
N ASP A 61 -49.32 -47.67 -2.00
CA ASP A 61 -49.05 -46.29 -1.58
C ASP A 61 -47.72 -46.21 -0.81
N LEU A 62 -47.40 -47.20 0.03
CA LEU A 62 -46.12 -47.26 0.77
C LEU A 62 -44.93 -47.54 -0.15
N THR A 63 -45.08 -48.41 -1.16
CA THR A 63 -44.02 -48.69 -2.14
C THR A 63 -43.80 -47.50 -3.08
N GLU A 64 -44.86 -46.86 -3.54
CA GLU A 64 -44.78 -45.61 -4.33
C GLU A 64 -44.12 -44.49 -3.51
N LEU A 65 -44.52 -44.30 -2.24
CA LEU A 65 -43.90 -43.31 -1.36
C LEU A 65 -42.41 -43.60 -1.15
N THR A 66 -42.02 -44.86 -0.93
CA THR A 66 -40.62 -45.26 -0.77
C THR A 66 -39.82 -44.98 -2.05
N SER A 67 -40.38 -45.30 -3.22
CA SER A 67 -39.75 -45.04 -4.51
C SER A 67 -39.60 -43.54 -4.79
N LEU A 68 -40.60 -42.72 -4.45
CA LEU A 68 -40.54 -41.26 -4.55
C LEU A 68 -39.47 -40.66 -3.63
N ILE A 69 -39.36 -41.15 -2.40
CA ILE A 69 -38.32 -40.75 -1.45
C ILE A 69 -36.94 -41.07 -2.01
N GLU A 70 -36.73 -42.30 -2.48
CA GLU A 70 -35.45 -42.74 -3.05
C GLU A 70 -35.09 -41.94 -4.32
N ALA A 71 -36.04 -41.75 -5.23
CA ALA A 71 -35.85 -40.94 -6.43
C ALA A 71 -35.47 -39.49 -6.09
N HIS A 72 -36.09 -38.88 -5.09
CA HIS A 72 -35.76 -37.53 -4.65
C HIS A 72 -34.34 -37.45 -4.06
N PHE A 73 -33.91 -38.43 -3.27
CA PHE A 73 -32.54 -38.47 -2.75
C PHE A 73 -31.49 -38.70 -3.84
N ILE A 74 -31.76 -39.59 -4.79
CA ILE A 74 -30.86 -39.85 -5.92
C ILE A 74 -30.74 -38.60 -6.79
N GLN A 75 -31.87 -37.94 -7.10
CA GLN A 75 -31.88 -36.71 -7.88
C GLN A 75 -31.10 -35.60 -7.19
N ARG A 76 -31.38 -35.33 -5.90
CA ARG A 76 -30.63 -34.33 -5.11
C ARG A 76 -29.15 -34.63 -5.07
N LYS A 77 -28.76 -35.88 -4.82
CA LYS A 77 -27.36 -36.27 -4.75
C LYS A 77 -26.66 -36.02 -6.09
N LYS A 78 -27.31 -36.36 -7.20
CA LYS A 78 -26.78 -36.11 -8.54
C LYS A 78 -26.64 -34.60 -8.82
N ASP A 79 -27.66 -33.82 -8.49
CA ASP A 79 -27.64 -32.36 -8.66
C ASP A 79 -26.54 -31.70 -7.79
N GLU A 80 -26.36 -32.18 -6.55
CA GLU A 80 -25.29 -31.73 -5.65
C GLU A 80 -23.90 -32.07 -6.19
N GLU A 81 -23.70 -33.30 -6.70
CA GLU A 81 -22.44 -33.72 -7.33
C GLU A 81 -22.11 -32.87 -8.56
N GLU A 82 -23.11 -32.58 -9.42
CA GLU A 82 -22.96 -31.71 -10.59
C GLU A 82 -22.65 -30.26 -10.19
N LEU A 83 -23.33 -29.74 -9.16
CA LEU A 83 -23.08 -28.40 -8.63
C LEU A 83 -21.67 -28.28 -8.05
N ILE A 84 -21.23 -29.25 -7.24
CA ILE A 84 -19.88 -29.29 -6.68
C ILE A 84 -18.84 -29.35 -7.80
N ALA A 85 -19.04 -30.20 -8.82
CA ALA A 85 -18.14 -30.28 -9.96
C ALA A 85 -18.05 -28.94 -10.74
N LEU A 86 -19.17 -28.23 -10.89
CA LEU A 86 -19.21 -26.92 -11.52
C LEU A 86 -18.49 -25.86 -10.69
N VAL A 87 -18.74 -25.80 -9.38
CA VAL A 87 -18.08 -24.89 -8.44
C VAL A 87 -16.57 -25.11 -8.46
N ASN A 88 -16.11 -26.35 -8.35
CA ASN A 88 -14.69 -26.70 -8.42
C ASN A 88 -14.04 -26.24 -9.73
N ARG A 89 -14.74 -26.35 -10.87
CA ARG A 89 -14.25 -25.86 -12.16
C ARG A 89 -14.20 -24.33 -12.24
N ILE A 90 -15.15 -23.64 -11.61
CA ILE A 90 -15.15 -22.17 -11.52
C ILE A 90 -14.01 -21.70 -10.62
N GLU A 91 -13.83 -22.34 -9.48
CA GLU A 91 -12.78 -22.05 -8.52
C GLU A 91 -11.40 -22.27 -9.14
N LYS A 92 -11.18 -23.40 -9.82
CA LYS A 92 -9.94 -23.64 -10.58
C LYS A 92 -9.67 -22.55 -11.63
N ARG A 93 -10.68 -22.11 -12.38
CA ARG A 93 -10.51 -21.00 -13.33
C ARG A 93 -10.27 -19.65 -12.66
N ARG A 94 -10.70 -19.45 -11.42
CA ARG A 94 -10.40 -18.25 -10.64
C ARG A 94 -8.97 -18.29 -10.11
N THR A 95 -8.52 -19.43 -9.59
CA THR A 95 -7.14 -19.59 -9.11
C THR A 95 -6.14 -19.44 -10.26
N GLU A 96 -6.40 -20.06 -11.42
CA GLU A 96 -5.56 -19.89 -12.62
C GLU A 96 -5.46 -18.43 -13.07
N ARG A 97 -6.56 -17.68 -13.06
CA ARG A 97 -6.55 -16.24 -13.37
C ARG A 97 -5.77 -15.43 -12.33
N ALA A 98 -5.92 -15.76 -11.05
CA ALA A 98 -5.18 -15.12 -9.97
C ALA A 98 -3.67 -15.40 -10.07
N GLU A 99 -3.29 -16.63 -10.42
CA GLU A 99 -1.89 -17.02 -10.66
C GLU A 99 -1.32 -16.32 -11.90
N GLN A 100 -2.05 -16.26 -13.02
CA GLN A 100 -1.64 -15.50 -14.20
C GLN A 100 -1.38 -14.03 -13.88
N LEU A 101 -2.24 -13.41 -13.06
CA LEU A 101 -2.05 -12.03 -12.62
C LEU A 101 -0.82 -11.89 -11.72
N ARG A 102 -0.61 -12.82 -10.78
CA ARG A 102 0.60 -12.85 -9.94
C ARG A 102 1.86 -12.96 -10.79
N ILE A 103 1.92 -13.90 -11.73
CA ILE A 103 3.07 -14.10 -12.62
C ILE A 103 3.34 -12.83 -13.45
N ARG A 104 2.29 -12.21 -14.02
CA ARG A 104 2.46 -10.93 -14.74
C ARG A 104 2.99 -9.82 -13.82
N SER A 105 2.47 -9.71 -12.60
CA SER A 105 2.92 -8.70 -11.64
C SER A 105 4.36 -8.93 -11.19
N GLU A 106 4.78 -10.20 -11.05
CA GLU A 106 6.13 -10.59 -10.67
C GLU A 106 7.13 -10.32 -11.81
N GLN A 107 6.77 -10.69 -13.05
CA GLN A 107 7.58 -10.39 -14.24
C GLN A 107 7.72 -8.88 -14.48
N GLU A 108 6.66 -8.09 -14.28
CA GLU A 108 6.73 -6.63 -14.40
C GLU A 108 7.62 -6.03 -13.30
N LYS A 109 7.49 -6.53 -12.06
CA LYS A 109 8.35 -6.11 -10.95
C LYS A 109 9.82 -6.49 -11.18
N GLU A 110 10.09 -7.66 -11.74
CA GLU A 110 11.44 -8.10 -12.11
C GLU A 110 12.04 -7.24 -13.23
N ARG A 111 11.25 -6.89 -14.26
CA ARG A 111 11.68 -5.95 -15.31
C ARG A 111 12.02 -4.58 -14.75
N GLN A 112 11.16 -4.05 -13.88
CA GLN A 112 11.43 -2.77 -13.20
C GLN A 112 12.68 -2.87 -12.30
N ALA A 113 12.86 -3.98 -11.58
CA ALA A 113 14.04 -4.21 -10.76
C ALA A 113 15.33 -4.26 -11.61
N ARG A 114 15.33 -4.96 -12.75
CA ARG A 114 16.48 -4.99 -13.68
C ARG A 114 16.83 -3.61 -14.23
N VAL A 115 15.82 -2.79 -14.58
CA VAL A 115 16.06 -1.42 -15.06
C VAL A 115 16.64 -0.54 -13.96
N VAL A 116 16.17 -0.71 -12.72
CA VAL A 116 16.70 0.01 -11.56
C VAL A 116 18.12 -0.42 -11.25
N GLU A 117 18.41 -1.73 -11.27
CA GLU A 117 19.74 -2.29 -11.01
C GLU A 117 20.75 -1.91 -12.11
N GLU A 118 20.36 -1.94 -13.39
CA GLU A 118 21.21 -1.49 -14.49
C GLU A 118 21.50 0.01 -14.40
N LYS A 119 20.50 0.80 -14.02
CA LYS A 119 20.65 2.24 -13.76
C LYS A 119 21.56 2.50 -12.56
N GLU A 120 21.44 1.70 -11.49
CA GLU A 120 22.28 1.80 -10.30
C GLU A 120 23.74 1.40 -10.61
N ARG A 121 23.95 0.35 -11.42
CA ARG A 121 25.28 -0.06 -11.88
C ARG A 121 25.93 1.02 -12.74
N LYS A 122 25.16 1.64 -13.64
CA LYS A 122 25.62 2.78 -14.45
C LYS A 122 25.90 4.02 -13.59
N GLU A 123 25.08 4.29 -12.57
CA GLU A 123 25.30 5.40 -11.64
C GLU A 123 26.54 5.17 -10.77
N LEU A 124 26.81 3.94 -10.35
CA LEU A 124 28.03 3.56 -9.62
C LEU A 124 29.30 3.72 -10.49
N GLU A 125 29.23 3.33 -11.75
CA GLU A 125 30.34 3.47 -12.71
C GLU A 125 30.60 4.94 -13.07
N GLU A 126 29.54 5.73 -13.30
CA GLU A 126 29.62 7.18 -13.52
C GLU A 126 30.10 7.92 -12.26
N ALA A 127 29.69 7.48 -11.06
CA ALA A 127 30.17 8.04 -9.80
C ALA A 127 31.66 7.76 -9.58
N ARG A 128 32.14 6.55 -9.93
CA ARG A 128 33.57 6.21 -9.85
C ARG A 128 34.39 7.00 -10.86
N LYS A 129 33.94 7.09 -12.12
CA LYS A 129 34.61 7.89 -13.16
C LYS A 129 34.65 9.37 -12.78
N LYS A 130 33.56 9.89 -12.21
CA LYS A 130 33.49 11.26 -11.71
C LYS A 130 34.43 11.50 -10.52
N GLN A 131 34.59 10.53 -9.62
CA GLN A 131 35.57 10.63 -8.52
C GLN A 131 37.01 10.60 -9.05
N ASP A 132 37.32 9.77 -10.05
CA ASP A 132 38.64 9.74 -10.69
C ASP A 132 38.94 11.02 -11.46
N ASP A 133 37.95 11.57 -12.17
CA ASP A 133 38.08 12.85 -12.89
C ASP A 133 38.18 14.04 -11.92
N ASP A 134 37.39 14.08 -10.83
CA ASP A 134 37.52 15.10 -9.79
C ASP A 134 38.84 14.95 -9.03
N ALA A 135 39.37 13.74 -8.83
CA ALA A 135 40.69 13.52 -8.25
C ALA A 135 41.83 13.96 -9.18
N LYS A 136 41.72 13.71 -10.49
CA LYS A 136 42.68 14.21 -11.49
C LYS A 136 42.61 15.73 -11.61
N LYS A 137 41.41 16.31 -11.64
CA LYS A 137 41.20 17.78 -11.62
C LYS A 137 41.76 18.39 -10.34
N LYS A 138 41.51 17.79 -9.18
CA LYS A 138 42.05 18.25 -7.90
C LYS A 138 43.56 18.14 -7.87
N LYS A 139 44.17 17.06 -8.41
CA LYS A 139 45.64 16.95 -8.52
C LYS A 139 46.23 18.03 -9.45
N ALA A 140 45.59 18.30 -10.59
CA ALA A 140 46.00 19.35 -11.51
C ALA A 140 45.83 20.77 -10.90
N LEU A 141 44.70 21.02 -10.25
CA LEU A 141 44.41 22.27 -9.55
C LEU A 141 45.28 22.46 -8.32
N THR A 142 45.66 21.41 -7.58
CA THR A 142 46.58 21.49 -6.43
C THR A 142 47.98 21.88 -6.89
N ASN A 143 48.41 21.44 -8.08
CA ASN A 143 49.72 21.82 -8.62
C ASN A 143 49.76 23.31 -9.05
N ILE A 144 48.62 23.89 -9.45
CA ILE A 144 48.49 25.33 -9.76
C ILE A 144 48.17 26.18 -8.50
N THR A 145 47.41 25.63 -7.55
CA THR A 145 46.96 26.32 -6.32
C THR A 145 48.02 26.33 -5.23
N GLN A 146 49.04 25.46 -5.29
CA GLN A 146 50.21 25.56 -4.41
C GLN A 146 50.97 26.89 -4.58
N GLN A 147 50.72 27.64 -5.67
CA GLN A 147 51.28 28.97 -5.87
C GLN A 147 50.36 30.12 -5.41
N TYR A 148 49.06 29.88 -5.15
CA TYR A 148 48.12 30.93 -4.73
C TYR A 148 47.05 30.40 -3.75
N GLY A 149 47.34 30.51 -2.44
CA GLY A 149 46.40 31.00 -1.43
C GLY A 149 45.10 30.23 -1.15
N GLY A 150 45.16 29.23 -0.27
CA GLY A 150 44.37 29.09 0.97
C GLY A 150 42.82 29.24 1.04
N VAL A 151 42.10 29.67 0.01
CA VAL A 151 40.71 30.16 0.16
C VAL A 151 39.65 29.27 -0.49
N GLN A 152 40.01 28.37 -1.41
CA GLN A 152 39.00 27.58 -2.17
C GLN A 152 38.64 26.22 -1.56
N GLN A 153 39.36 25.74 -0.56
CA GLN A 153 39.19 24.36 -0.04
C GLN A 153 37.88 24.13 0.75
N ARG A 154 37.06 25.17 0.99
CA ARG A 154 35.76 25.03 1.68
C ARG A 154 34.58 24.67 0.78
N GLN A 155 34.70 24.76 -0.56
CA GLN A 155 33.56 24.48 -1.46
C GLN A 155 33.49 23.03 -1.98
N GLU A 156 34.59 22.28 -2.07
CA GLU A 156 34.61 20.98 -2.75
C GLU A 156 34.38 19.75 -1.86
N GLY A 157 34.16 19.91 -0.55
CA GLY A 157 33.94 18.79 0.38
C GLY A 157 32.58 18.07 0.30
N LYS A 158 31.73 18.37 -0.69
CA LYS A 158 30.33 17.89 -0.78
C LYS A 158 30.01 17.01 -2.01
N LYS A 159 31.00 16.41 -2.66
CA LYS A 159 30.77 15.45 -3.76
C LYS A 159 31.34 14.07 -3.42
N GLY A 160 30.60 13.31 -2.63
CA GLY A 160 30.88 11.90 -2.32
C GLY A 160 29.70 11.32 -1.56
N ALA A 161 28.84 10.58 -2.27
CA ALA A 161 27.46 10.24 -1.89
C ALA A 161 26.62 11.49 -1.56
N LYS A 162 25.42 11.64 -2.13
CA LYS A 162 24.53 12.74 -1.76
C LYS A 162 24.05 12.47 -0.32
N LYS A 163 24.89 12.79 0.67
CA LYS A 163 24.51 12.79 2.09
C LYS A 163 23.21 13.56 2.12
N GLN A 164 22.13 12.87 2.47
CA GLN A 164 20.80 13.44 2.48
C GLN A 164 20.88 14.79 3.19
N THR A 165 20.57 15.84 2.45
CA THR A 165 20.76 17.20 2.97
C THR A 165 19.92 17.35 4.24
N GLU A 166 20.31 18.22 5.17
CA GLU A 166 19.49 18.46 6.37
C GLU A 166 18.05 18.87 6.00
N ARG A 167 17.88 19.53 4.84
CA ARG A 167 16.57 19.85 4.26
C ARG A 167 15.79 18.60 3.87
N GLU A 168 16.41 17.65 3.18
CA GLU A 168 15.78 16.38 2.81
C GLU A 168 15.47 15.52 4.05
N LYS A 169 16.36 15.48 5.05
CA LYS A 169 16.13 14.79 6.33
C LYS A 169 14.94 15.39 7.08
N LYS A 170 14.89 16.74 7.19
CA LYS A 170 13.76 17.45 7.80
C LYS A 170 12.46 17.13 7.06
N LYS A 171 12.48 17.16 5.72
CA LYS A 171 11.29 16.84 4.91
C LYS A 171 10.83 15.41 5.13
N LYS A 172 11.77 14.44 5.20
CA LYS A 172 11.46 13.04 5.48
C LYS A 172 10.83 12.88 6.87
N ILE A 173 11.46 13.41 7.91
CA ILE A 173 10.94 13.31 9.29
C ILE A 173 9.55 13.95 9.42
N LEU A 174 9.31 15.10 8.77
CA LEU A 174 8.00 15.74 8.78
C LEU A 174 6.95 14.95 8.01
N ALA A 175 7.32 14.31 6.90
CA ALA A 175 6.43 13.41 6.17
C ALA A 175 6.07 12.17 7.02
N ASP A 176 7.05 11.56 7.69
CA ASP A 176 6.86 10.40 8.56
C ASP A 176 5.95 10.73 9.76
N ARG A 177 6.04 11.95 10.30
CA ARG A 177 5.16 12.44 11.39
C ARG A 177 3.75 12.79 10.93
N ARG A 178 3.56 13.10 9.63
CA ARG A 178 2.27 13.51 9.09
C ARG A 178 1.41 12.28 8.82
N LYS A 179 0.44 12.03 9.70
CA LYS A 179 -0.57 11.00 9.48
C LYS A 179 -1.57 11.47 8.41
N PRO A 180 -1.83 10.68 7.35
CA PRO A 180 -2.87 11.02 6.39
C PRO A 180 -4.23 11.04 7.09
N LEU A 181 -5.04 12.05 6.78
CA LEU A 181 -6.39 12.18 7.31
C LEU A 181 -7.36 11.62 6.28
N ASN A 182 -8.14 10.63 6.68
CA ASN A 182 -9.29 10.14 5.92
C ASN A 182 -10.56 10.55 6.68
N ILE A 183 -11.31 11.49 6.12
CA ILE A 183 -12.51 12.08 6.75
C ILE A 183 -13.77 11.87 5.91
N ASP A 184 -13.65 11.40 4.66
CA ASP A 184 -14.74 11.44 3.67
C ASP A 184 -15.86 10.42 3.94
N HIS A 185 -15.61 9.45 4.82
CA HIS A 185 -16.55 8.35 5.13
C HIS A 185 -16.84 8.24 6.64
N LEU A 186 -16.66 9.33 7.40
CA LEU A 186 -16.92 9.35 8.84
C LEU A 186 -18.30 9.91 9.18
N THR A 187 -18.94 9.32 10.19
CA THR A 187 -20.17 9.83 10.83
C THR A 187 -19.86 11.08 11.66
N GLU A 188 -20.85 11.96 11.86
CA GLU A 188 -20.70 13.24 12.58
C GLU A 188 -20.02 13.11 13.95
N ASP A 189 -20.42 12.14 14.76
CA ASP A 189 -19.83 11.91 16.09
C ASP A 189 -18.35 11.53 16.00
N LYS A 190 -17.98 10.69 15.03
CA LYS A 190 -16.58 10.31 14.79
C LYS A 190 -15.75 11.49 14.26
N VAL A 191 -16.35 12.40 13.49
CA VAL A 191 -15.69 13.63 13.05
C VAL A 191 -15.42 14.55 14.24
N LYS A 192 -16.35 14.69 15.18
CA LYS A 192 -16.16 15.47 16.41
C LYS A 192 -15.04 14.90 17.28
N GLU A 193 -15.03 13.58 17.48
CA GLU A 193 -13.93 12.89 18.18
C GLU A 193 -12.58 13.16 17.49
N LYS A 194 -12.53 13.02 16.16
CA LYS A 194 -11.28 13.22 15.43
C LYS A 194 -10.79 14.66 15.43
N SER A 195 -11.71 15.63 15.44
CA SER A 195 -11.39 17.05 15.61
C SER A 195 -10.79 17.30 16.99
N ASN A 196 -11.36 16.73 18.05
CA ASN A 196 -10.83 16.86 19.42
C ASN A 196 -9.44 16.23 19.55
N GLU A 197 -9.21 15.05 18.95
CA GLU A 197 -7.88 14.43 18.92
C GLU A 197 -6.84 15.30 18.21
N LEU A 198 -7.19 15.87 17.05
CA LEU A 198 -6.29 16.76 16.31
C LEU A 198 -5.99 18.04 17.07
N TRP A 199 -6.99 18.57 17.78
CA TRP A 199 -6.82 19.73 18.65
C TRP A 199 -5.88 19.42 19.82
N GLN A 200 -6.07 18.29 20.51
CA GLN A 200 -5.16 17.85 21.57
C GLN A 200 -3.73 17.65 21.04
N TRP A 201 -3.58 17.03 19.86
CA TRP A 201 -2.28 16.85 19.21
C TRP A 201 -1.60 18.19 18.91
N LEU A 202 -2.35 19.19 18.42
CA LEU A 202 -1.85 20.54 18.19
C LEU A 202 -1.37 21.19 19.50
N MET A 203 -2.14 21.06 20.58
CA MET A 203 -1.76 21.61 21.89
C MET A 203 -0.46 21.01 22.42
N THR A 204 -0.28 19.69 22.29
CA THR A 204 0.97 19.02 22.66
C THR A 204 2.17 19.56 21.86
N LEU A 205 2.02 19.73 20.54
CA LEU A 205 3.08 20.29 19.70
C LEU A 205 3.43 21.73 20.05
N GLU A 206 2.44 22.56 20.41
CA GLU A 206 2.68 23.94 20.82
C GLU A 206 3.39 24.00 22.19
N ALA A 207 3.03 23.11 23.12
CA ALA A 207 3.73 22.98 24.40
C ALA A 207 5.20 22.57 24.22
N GLU A 208 5.47 21.54 23.40
CA GLU A 208 6.85 21.12 23.09
C GLU A 208 7.66 22.25 22.43
N LYS A 209 7.04 22.99 21.52
CA LYS A 209 7.66 24.15 20.86
C LYS A 209 7.99 25.26 21.87
N PHE A 210 7.12 25.52 22.83
CA PHE A 210 7.36 26.49 23.90
C PHE A 210 8.58 26.08 24.74
N ASP A 211 8.61 24.84 25.23
CA ASP A 211 9.72 24.32 26.04
C ASP A 211 11.06 24.37 25.29
N LEU A 212 11.07 23.98 24.01
CA LEU A 212 12.26 24.07 23.16
C LEU A 212 12.71 25.52 22.94
N THR A 213 11.77 26.46 22.84
CA THR A 213 12.07 27.89 22.68
C THR A 213 12.69 28.45 23.95
N GLU A 214 12.15 28.14 25.12
CA GLU A 214 12.71 28.56 26.41
C GLU A 214 14.09 27.94 26.65
N LYS A 215 14.25 26.64 26.34
CA LYS A 215 15.55 25.97 26.40
C LYS A 215 16.58 26.63 25.49
N LEU A 216 16.20 27.00 24.27
CA LEU A 216 17.08 27.71 23.34
C LEU A 216 17.49 29.09 23.87
N LYS A 217 16.56 29.84 24.48
CA LYS A 217 16.89 31.13 25.12
C LYS A 217 17.91 30.94 26.24
N ARG A 218 17.73 29.93 27.10
CA ARG A 218 18.68 29.61 28.17
C ARG A 218 20.05 29.22 27.61
N GLN A 219 20.10 28.34 26.61
CA GLN A 219 21.35 27.94 25.96
C GLN A 219 22.09 29.12 25.33
N LYS A 220 21.38 30.08 24.71
CA LYS A 220 22.00 31.30 24.19
C LYS A 220 22.67 32.12 25.30
N TYR A 221 22.01 32.27 26.45
CA TYR A 221 22.60 32.93 27.60
C TYR A 221 23.85 32.21 28.10
N ASP A 222 23.77 30.89 28.30
CA ASP A 222 24.89 30.08 28.78
C ASP A 222 26.09 30.16 27.81
N ILE A 223 25.85 30.14 26.50
CA ILE A 223 26.89 30.32 25.47
C ILE A 223 27.56 31.70 25.62
N ASN A 224 26.79 32.78 25.78
CA ASN A 224 27.36 34.12 25.93
C ASN A 224 28.22 34.25 27.20
N VAL A 225 27.78 33.65 28.31
CA VAL A 225 28.55 33.60 29.56
C VAL A 225 29.84 32.80 29.38
N LEU A 226 29.77 31.62 28.73
CA LEU A 226 30.94 30.80 28.46
C LEU A 226 31.94 31.51 27.54
N GLN A 227 31.46 32.19 26.50
CA GLN A 227 32.32 33.01 25.63
C GLN A 227 33.03 34.12 26.41
N SER A 228 32.31 34.79 27.32
CA SER A 228 32.90 35.83 28.18
C SER A 228 33.98 35.26 29.09
N ARG A 229 33.72 34.11 29.73
CA ARG A 229 34.71 33.40 30.59
C ARG A 229 35.94 32.95 29.82
N ILE A 230 35.77 32.41 28.60
CA ILE A 230 36.89 32.03 27.74
C ILE A 230 37.75 33.25 27.42
N ASN A 231 37.13 34.37 27.04
CA ASN A 231 37.84 35.60 26.74
C ASN A 231 38.62 36.14 27.95
N GLU A 232 38.04 36.07 29.15
CA GLU A 232 38.72 36.46 30.40
C GLU A 232 39.93 35.56 30.71
N GLN A 233 39.76 34.24 30.61
CA GLN A 233 40.86 33.29 30.81
C GLN A 233 42.00 33.51 29.80
N GLN A 234 41.66 33.75 28.53
CA GLN A 234 42.66 34.07 27.51
C GLN A 234 43.40 35.38 27.81
N LYS A 235 42.70 36.43 28.25
CA LYS A 235 43.33 37.70 28.67
C LYS A 235 44.29 37.50 29.84
N LEU A 236 43.89 36.72 30.85
CA LEU A 236 44.73 36.41 32.02
C LEU A 236 45.98 35.60 31.63
N GLN A 237 45.85 34.66 30.69
CA GLN A 237 47.02 33.94 30.17
C GLN A 237 47.96 34.85 29.41
N ILE A 238 47.44 35.75 28.57
CA ILE A 238 48.25 36.71 27.80
C ILE A 238 48.94 37.69 28.75
N SER A 239 48.24 38.24 29.74
CA SER A 239 48.82 39.18 30.70
C SER A 239 49.89 38.51 31.56
N SER A 240 49.64 37.29 32.05
CA SER A 240 50.63 36.49 32.76
C SER A 240 51.86 36.19 31.90
N TRP A 241 51.67 35.84 30.62
CA TRP A 241 52.77 35.60 29.68
C TRP A 241 53.57 36.87 29.39
N LEU A 242 52.90 38.01 29.24
CA LEU A 242 53.55 39.31 29.02
C LEU A 242 54.41 39.70 30.22
N VAL A 243 53.88 39.55 31.45
CA VAL A 243 54.60 39.82 32.71
C VAL A 243 55.79 38.87 32.87
N PHE A 244 55.63 37.59 32.52
CA PHE A 244 56.74 36.63 32.55
C PHE A 244 57.82 37.00 31.52
N ARG A 245 57.43 37.41 30.31
CA ARG A 245 58.35 37.83 29.25
C ARG A 245 59.12 39.11 29.61
N THR A 246 58.48 40.10 30.24
CA THR A 246 59.16 41.33 30.67
C THR A 246 60.10 41.08 31.85
N ARG A 247 59.79 40.14 32.75
CA ARG A 247 60.70 39.74 33.84
C ARG A 247 61.93 38.96 33.37
N LYS A 248 61.86 38.24 32.24
CA LYS A 248 62.97 37.42 31.72
C LYS A 248 63.86 38.15 30.70
N ALA A 249 63.56 39.39 30.35
CA ALA A 249 64.39 40.20 29.46
C ALA A 249 65.64 40.68 30.22
N PRO A 250 66.87 40.36 29.77
CA PRO A 250 68.08 40.90 30.40
C PRO A 250 68.09 42.42 30.23
N LYS A 251 68.24 43.14 31.35
CA LYS A 251 68.51 44.58 31.31
C LYS A 251 69.87 44.78 30.65
N GLU A 252 69.86 45.22 29.40
CA GLU A 252 71.07 45.69 28.73
C GLU A 252 71.46 47.03 29.40
N GLU A 253 72.37 46.95 30.39
CA GLU A 253 72.95 48.13 31.03
C GLU A 253 73.72 48.94 29.99
N ALA A 254 73.15 50.07 29.59
CA ALA A 254 73.83 51.07 28.79
C ALA A 254 75.05 51.60 29.56
N ARG A 255 76.25 51.15 29.17
CA ARG A 255 77.51 51.76 29.64
C ARG A 255 77.56 53.23 29.19
N PRO A 256 77.94 54.18 30.07
CA PRO A 256 78.18 55.54 29.64
C PRO A 256 79.42 55.56 28.73
N ARG A 257 79.32 56.25 27.58
CA ARG A 257 80.48 56.52 26.72
C ARG A 257 81.45 57.40 27.49
N ALA A 258 82.67 56.90 27.68
CA ALA A 258 83.77 57.61 28.30
C ALA A 258 84.15 58.87 27.50
N GLY A 259 84.38 59.96 28.23
CA GLY A 259 85.24 61.08 27.85
C GLY A 259 86.28 61.24 28.95
#